data_AF-A0A0E0HS54-F1
#
_entry.id   AF-A0A0E0HS54-F1
#
_cell.length_a   1.000
_cell.length_b   1.000
_cell.length_c   1.000
_cell.angle_alpha   90.00
_cell.angle_beta   90.00
_cell.angle_gamma   90.00
#
_symmetry.space_group_name_H-M   'P 1'
#
loop_
_entity.id
_entity.type
_entity.pdbx_description
1 polymer ?
#
loop_
_entity_poly.entity_id
_entity_poly.type
_entity_poly.pdbx_seq_one_letter_code
_entity_poly.pdbx_strand_id
1 'polypeptide(L)'
;MNGSVTDWSGLPDDILSLVFDLLECTDLLRSAAVCSAWRKVFSDARNLNVCPRRQTPCLLYCTEAAGASAVGMYSLLERREYTIPLPDPPISNRTWIGSSHG
;
A
#
# COMPACT_ATOMS: atom_id res chain seq x y z
N MET A 1 25.69 -17.74 21.13
CA MET A 1 24.82 -16.62 21.54
C MET A 1 23.49 -16.82 20.82
N ASN A 2 22.46 -17.30 21.52
CA ASN A 2 21.12 -17.40 20.97
C ASN A 2 20.53 -15.99 20.95
N GLY A 3 20.45 -15.38 19.76
CA GLY A 3 19.68 -14.15 19.60
C GLY A 3 18.22 -14.47 19.89
N SER A 4 17.71 -14.02 21.04
CA SER A 4 16.28 -14.04 21.31
C SER A 4 15.59 -13.26 20.19
N VAL A 5 14.71 -13.91 19.45
CA VAL A 5 13.89 -13.24 18.44
C VAL A 5 13.02 -12.22 19.16
N THR A 6 13.19 -10.94 18.83
CA THR A 6 12.34 -9.89 19.37
C THR A 6 10.93 -10.08 18.84
N ASP A 7 9.97 -10.26 19.74
CA ASP A 7 8.56 -10.39 19.39
C ASP A 7 7.92 -9.01 19.19
N TRP A 8 7.61 -8.69 17.93
CA TRP A 8 6.94 -7.45 17.54
C TRP A 8 5.42 -7.60 17.40
N SER A 9 4.87 -8.77 17.71
CA SER A 9 3.42 -9.03 17.56
C SER A 9 2.57 -8.22 18.54
N GLY A 10 3.14 -7.81 19.67
CA GLY A 10 2.49 -6.97 20.69
C GLY A 10 2.75 -5.47 20.56
N LEU A 11 3.24 -4.99 19.42
CA LEU A 11 3.49 -3.56 19.22
C LEU A 11 2.16 -2.77 19.26
N PRO A 12 2.04 -1.70 20.06
CA PRO A 12 0.84 -0.86 20.09
C PRO A 12 0.50 -0.23 18.73
N ASP A 13 -0.80 -0.08 18.44
CA ASP A 13 -1.32 0.44 17.17
C ASP A 13 -0.81 1.88 16.88
N ASP A 14 -0.63 2.71 17.90
CA ASP A 14 -0.11 4.08 17.79
C ASP A 14 1.37 4.11 17.40
N ILE A 15 2.19 3.24 17.98
CA ILE A 15 3.61 3.12 17.60
C ILE A 15 3.73 2.56 16.18
N LEU A 16 2.91 1.57 15.83
CA LEU A 16 2.89 1.03 14.47
C LEU A 16 2.47 2.09 13.44
N SER A 17 1.53 2.97 13.80
CA SER A 17 1.12 4.11 12.96
C SER A 17 2.27 5.09 12.74
N LEU A 18 3.07 5.40 13.78
CA LEU A 18 4.26 6.23 13.64
C LEU A 18 5.31 5.61 12.71
N VAL A 19 5.47 4.29 12.73
CA VAL A 19 6.34 3.60 11.76
C VAL A 19 5.79 3.76 10.35
N PHE A 20 4.48 3.59 10.16
CA PHE A 20 3.84 3.72 8.85
C PHE A 20 3.98 5.11 8.25
N ASP A 21 3.97 6.17 9.07
CA ASP A 21 4.22 7.55 8.63
C ASP A 21 5.62 7.77 8.03
N LEU A 22 6.57 6.90 8.35
CA LEU A 22 7.95 6.95 7.85
C LEU A 22 8.15 6.08 6.60
N LEU A 23 7.17 5.24 6.25
CA LEU A 23 7.28 4.32 5.11
C LEU A 23 6.84 4.98 3.81
N GLU A 24 7.58 4.66 2.75
CA GLU A 24 7.16 4.95 1.38
C GLU A 24 5.94 4.10 1.01
N CYS A 25 5.18 4.55 -0.01
CA CYS A 25 3.91 3.92 -0.39
C CYS A 25 4.03 2.40 -0.59
N THR A 26 5.12 1.95 -1.23
CA THR A 26 5.37 0.53 -1.51
C THR A 26 5.63 -0.28 -0.23
N ASP A 27 6.39 0.25 0.71
CA ASP A 27 6.68 -0.42 1.98
C ASP A 27 5.47 -0.42 2.91
N LEU A 28 4.68 0.65 2.87
CA LEU A 28 3.40 0.73 3.57
C LEU A 28 2.41 -0.33 3.04
N LEU A 29 2.33 -0.54 1.72
CA LEU A 29 1.51 -1.62 1.15
C LEU A 29 1.98 -3.01 1.59
N ARG A 30 3.30 -3.23 1.70
CA ARG A 30 3.87 -4.50 2.16
C ARG A 30 3.62 -4.74 3.65
N SER A 31 3.57 -3.70 4.46
CA SER A 31 3.27 -3.82 5.89
C SER A 31 1.91 -4.49 6.14
N ALA A 32 0.92 -4.23 5.27
CA ALA A 32 -0.39 -4.87 5.31
C ALA A 32 -0.38 -6.38 4.99
N ALA A 33 0.72 -6.91 4.44
CA ALA A 33 0.90 -8.33 4.15
C ALA A 33 1.54 -9.10 5.32
N VAL A 34 2.09 -8.42 6.34
CA VAL A 34 2.80 -9.05 7.47
C VAL A 34 1.87 -9.93 8.31
N CYS A 35 0.80 -9.35 8.85
CA CYS A 35 -0.19 -10.06 9.65
C CYS A 35 -1.53 -9.30 9.69
N SER A 36 -2.56 -9.91 10.28
CA SER A 36 -3.89 -9.29 10.42
C SER A 36 -3.87 -8.04 11.29
N ALA A 37 -3.05 -8.01 12.35
CA ALA A 37 -2.91 -6.83 13.22
C ALA A 37 -2.36 -5.62 12.46
N TRP A 38 -1.28 -5.81 11.69
CA TRP A 38 -0.70 -4.74 10.88
C TRP A 38 -1.63 -4.28 9.77
N ARG A 39 -2.36 -5.21 9.14
CA ARG A 39 -3.38 -4.89 8.12
C ARG A 39 -4.52 -4.05 8.69
N LYS A 40 -4.93 -4.30 9.94
CA LYS A 40 -5.95 -3.50 10.63
C LYS A 40 -5.48 -2.06 10.77
N VAL A 41 -4.30 -1.84 11.34
CA VAL A 41 -3.72 -0.49 11.52
C VAL A 41 -3.53 0.23 10.19
N PHE A 42 -3.06 -0.46 9.15
CA PHE A 42 -2.95 0.10 7.80
C PHE A 42 -4.30 0.57 7.27
N SER A 43 -5.35 -0.24 7.46
CA SER A 43 -6.70 0.08 6.99
C SER A 43 -7.28 1.29 7.73
N ASP A 44 -7.04 1.38 9.04
CA ASP A 44 -7.47 2.50 9.88
C ASP A 44 -6.75 3.81 9.47
N ALA A 45 -5.43 3.76 9.24
CA ALA A 45 -4.65 4.91 8.75
C ALA A 45 -5.10 5.40 7.37
N ARG A 46 -5.40 4.47 6.45
CA ARG A 46 -5.90 4.77 5.10
C ARG A 46 -7.27 5.46 5.12
N ASN A 47 -8.16 5.10 6.04
CA ASN A 47 -9.46 5.74 6.21
C ASN A 47 -9.34 7.19 6.73
N LEU A 48 -8.26 7.51 7.42
CA LEU A 48 -7.98 8.84 7.94
C LEU A 48 -7.28 9.77 6.93
N ASN A 49 -7.09 9.32 5.68
CA ASN A 49 -6.34 10.04 4.63
C ASN A 49 -4.93 10.49 5.08
N VAL A 50 -4.29 9.70 5.96
CA VAL A 50 -2.90 9.94 6.34
C VAL A 50 -2.02 9.46 5.18
N CYS A 51 -1.90 10.30 4.16
CA CYS A 51 -0.85 10.14 3.18
C CYS A 51 0.46 10.59 3.84
N PRO A 52 1.53 9.76 3.84
CA PRO A 52 2.83 10.18 4.31
C PRO A 52 3.23 11.51 3.68
N ARG A 53 3.72 12.44 4.51
CA ARG A 53 3.92 13.85 4.15
C ARG A 53 4.83 14.08 2.94
N ARG A 54 5.62 13.08 2.54
CA ARG A 54 6.49 13.08 1.36
C ARG A 54 6.54 11.68 0.78
N GLN A 55 5.76 11.42 -0.26
CA GLN A 55 5.85 10.16 -1.00
C GLN A 55 6.50 10.37 -2.36
N THR A 56 7.39 9.46 -2.71
CA THR A 56 7.88 9.37 -4.09
C THR A 56 6.73 8.92 -4.99
N PRO A 57 6.40 9.65 -6.07
CA PRO A 57 5.26 9.29 -6.90
C PRO A 57 5.43 7.91 -7.53
N CYS A 58 4.34 7.17 -7.64
CA CYS A 58 4.24 5.89 -8.34
C CYS A 58 3.28 6.04 -9.51
N LEU A 59 3.60 5.45 -10.66
CA LEU A 59 2.72 5.45 -11.82
C LEU A 59 1.82 4.22 -11.77
N LEU A 60 0.51 4.43 -11.66
CA LEU A 60 -0.49 3.38 -11.83
C LEU A 60 -0.98 3.36 -13.28
N TYR A 61 -1.02 2.19 -13.89
CA TYR A 61 -1.45 2.03 -15.28
C TYR A 61 -2.11 0.67 -15.51
N CYS A 62 -3.00 0.61 -16.49
CA CYS A 62 -3.58 -0.63 -16.97
C CYS A 62 -2.88 -1.04 -18.26
N THR A 63 -2.66 -2.34 -18.47
CA THR A 63 -2.17 -2.87 -19.74
C THR A 63 -3.14 -3.92 -20.26
N GLU A 64 -3.22 -4.07 -21.59
CA GLU A 64 -4.04 -5.12 -22.20
C GLU A 64 -3.60 -6.52 -21.72
N ALA A 65 -2.29 -6.73 -21.54
CA ALA A 65 -1.72 -7.99 -21.06
C ALA A 65 -2.15 -8.34 -19.62
N ALA A 66 -2.31 -7.35 -18.74
CA ALA A 66 -2.80 -7.55 -17.38
C ALA A 66 -4.32 -7.77 -17.33
N GLY A 67 -5.02 -7.41 -18.42
CA GLY A 67 -6.47 -7.52 -18.51
C GLY A 67 -7.20 -6.67 -17.46
N ALA A 68 -8.38 -7.12 -17.07
CA ALA A 68 -9.27 -6.39 -16.18
C ALA A 68 -9.04 -6.69 -14.68
N SER A 69 -8.22 -7.71 -14.38
CA SER A 69 -8.04 -8.28 -13.04
C SER A 69 -6.79 -7.81 -12.30
N ALA A 70 -5.93 -7.00 -12.93
CA ALA A 70 -4.74 -6.46 -12.31
C ALA A 70 -4.41 -5.06 -12.82
N VAL A 71 -3.66 -4.30 -12.01
CA VAL A 71 -3.10 -2.99 -12.39
C VAL A 71 -1.58 -3.04 -12.26
N GLY A 72 -0.89 -2.38 -13.20
CA GLY A 72 0.54 -2.13 -13.12
C GLY A 72 0.83 -0.95 -12.22
N MET A 73 1.89 -1.06 -11.41
CA MET A 73 2.43 0.03 -10.63
C MET A 73 3.93 0.12 -10.86
N TYR A 74 4.41 1.26 -11.37
CA TYR A 74 5.83 1.56 -11.46
C TYR A 74 6.25 2.46 -10.31
N SER A 75 7.13 1.94 -9.44
CA SER A 75 7.72 2.69 -8.34
C SER A 75 8.95 3.45 -8.84
N LEU A 76 8.93 4.78 -8.79
CA LEU A 76 10.10 5.59 -9.15
C LEU A 76 11.23 5.44 -8.13
N LEU A 77 10.89 5.23 -6.86
CA LEU A 77 11.85 5.02 -5.78
C LEU A 77 12.69 3.76 -6.01
N GLU A 78 12.01 2.64 -6.29
CA GLU A 78 12.65 1.34 -6.45
C GLU A 78 13.05 1.06 -7.90
N ARG A 79 12.62 1.92 -8.84
CA ARG A 79 12.78 1.77 -10.29
C ARG A 79 12.29 0.41 -10.78
N ARG A 80 11.15 -0.02 -10.24
CA ARG A 80 10.60 -1.37 -10.39
C ARG A 80 9.11 -1.36 -10.69
N GLU A 81 8.72 -2.29 -11.55
CA GLU A 81 7.33 -2.60 -11.89
C GLU A 81 6.76 -3.68 -10.95
N TYR A 82 5.51 -3.47 -10.55
CA TYR A 82 4.71 -4.38 -9.75
C TYR A 82 3.37 -4.63 -10.44
N THR A 83 2.88 -5.87 -10.32
CA THR A 83 1.52 -6.23 -10.72
C THR A 83 0.68 -6.41 -9.47
N ILE A 84 -0.37 -5.62 -9.33
CA ILE A 84 -1.26 -5.63 -8.17
C ILE A 84 -2.59 -6.26 -8.60
N PRO A 85 -3.02 -7.37 -7.98
CA PRO A 85 -4.31 -7.97 -8.26
C PRO A 85 -5.44 -7.03 -7.79
N LEU A 86 -6.48 -6.94 -8.59
CA LEU A 86 -7.65 -6.14 -8.29
C LEU A 86 -8.77 -7.05 -7.79
N PRO A 87 -9.57 -6.60 -6.80
CA PRO A 87 -10.80 -7.29 -6.49
C PRO A 87 -11.79 -7.16 -7.65
N ASP A 88 -12.76 -8.05 -7.74
CA ASP A 88 -13.90 -7.84 -8.62
C ASP A 88 -14.80 -6.69 -8.09
N PRO A 89 -15.46 -5.90 -8.96
CA PRO A 89 -15.38 -5.93 -10.43
C PRO A 89 -14.13 -5.20 -10.96
N PRO A 90 -13.74 -5.42 -12.23
CA PRO A 90 -12.61 -4.73 -12.86
C PRO A 90 -12.65 -3.21 -12.79
N ILE A 91 -11.49 -2.53 -12.81
CA ILE A 91 -11.40 -1.05 -12.79
C ILE A 91 -12.22 -0.41 -13.92
N SER A 92 -12.22 -1.00 -15.12
CA SER A 92 -12.99 -0.49 -16.27
C SER A 92 -14.49 -0.37 -16.00
N ASN A 93 -15.01 -1.17 -15.06
CA ASN A 93 -16.42 -1.20 -14.69
C ASN A 93 -16.68 -0.49 -13.35
N ARG A 94 -15.66 0.14 -12.75
CA ARG A 94 -15.80 0.93 -11.53
C ARG A 94 -16.05 2.39 -11.88
N THR A 95 -17.03 3.00 -11.23
CA THR A 95 -17.20 4.46 -11.27
C THR A 95 -16.05 5.11 -10.51
N TRP A 96 -15.14 5.77 -11.22
CA TRP A 96 -14.04 6.50 -10.61
C TRP A 96 -14.48 7.95 -10.33
N ILE A 97 -14.47 8.34 -9.06
CA ILE A 97 -14.63 9.74 -8.66
C ILE A 97 -13.22 10.30 -8.50
N GLY A 98 -12.79 11.11 -9.46
CA GLY A 98 -11.51 11.81 -9.42
C GLY A 98 -11.67 13.26 -9.83
N SER A 99 -10.73 14.10 -9.42
CA SER A 99 -10.67 15.48 -9.91
C SER A 99 -10.15 15.46 -11.35
N SER A 100 -10.99 15.85 -12.30
CA SER A 100 -10.58 16.08 -13.69
C SER A 100 -9.91 17.43 -13.91
N HIS A 101 -9.89 18.28 -12.89
CA HIS A 101 -9.20 19.57 -12.90
C HIS A 101 -7.98 19.43 -12.01
N GLY A 102 -6.81 19.29 -12.64
CA GLY A 102 -5.51 19.26 -11.97
C GLY A 102 -5.22 20.54 -11.22
#